data_AF-A0A1G1G2P5-F1
#
_entry.id   AF-A0A1G1G2P5-F1
#
_cell.length_a   1.000
_cell.length_b   1.000
_cell.length_c   1.000
_cell.angle_alpha   90.00
_cell.angle_beta   90.00
_cell.angle_gamma   90.00
#
_symmetry.space_group_name_H-M   'P 1'
#
loop_
_entity.id
_entity.type
_entity.pdbx_description
1 polymer ?
#
loop_
_entity_poly.entity_id
_entity_poly.type
_entity_poly.pdbx_seq_one_letter_code
_entity_poly.pdbx_strand_id
1 'polypeptide(L)'
;MQTSSDKKPILLILIGWGFIVFAVLMILGGLSGLIQSSLIQKFFNQANFNNMEPMPDKMPVLFRIMLFMMMHMMFFSSLLVVIAAFVLITGIFFLRLKSWARTSLEIFSWAAMVIACIKGILFMSFWISAPQQDSPAFVSFSGVFVGLFITLAIAAIPGTAAVALRLKKVKELFH
;
A
#
# COMPACT_ATOMS: atom_id res chain seq x y z
N MET A 1 4.41 44.33 19.65
CA MET A 1 5.02 43.97 18.35
C MET A 1 4.63 42.53 18.02
N GLN A 2 3.52 42.35 17.30
CA GLN A 2 3.14 41.07 16.69
C GLN A 2 3.88 40.98 15.35
N THR A 3 5.00 40.27 15.32
CA THR A 3 5.79 40.08 14.10
C THR A 3 5.46 38.72 13.48
N SER A 4 4.66 38.78 12.43
CA SER A 4 4.58 37.87 11.29
C SER A 4 4.46 36.35 11.54
N SER A 5 3.24 35.89 11.26
CA SER A 5 2.95 34.68 10.46
C SER A 5 2.86 33.34 11.19
N ASP A 6 1.72 33.16 11.88
CA ASP A 6 1.02 31.89 12.16
C ASP A 6 0.65 31.07 10.89
N LYS A 7 1.38 31.24 9.78
CA LYS A 7 1.19 30.40 8.60
C LYS A 7 1.95 29.11 8.82
N LYS A 8 1.20 28.02 9.01
CA LYS A 8 1.74 26.66 8.90
C LYS A 8 2.55 26.59 7.60
N PRO A 9 3.82 26.13 7.64
CA PRO A 9 4.65 26.09 6.45
C PRO A 9 3.97 25.24 5.38
N ILE A 10 3.93 25.75 4.15
CA ILE A 10 3.25 25.13 3.02
C ILE A 10 3.66 23.66 2.86
N LEU A 11 4.93 23.35 3.08
CA LEU A 11 5.47 21.99 3.07
C LEU A 11 4.72 21.03 4.03
N LEU A 12 4.38 21.49 5.23
CA LEU A 12 3.71 20.68 6.26
C LEU A 12 2.25 20.42 5.87
N ILE A 13 1.60 21.42 5.28
CA ILE A 13 0.25 21.29 4.73
C ILE A 13 0.26 20.27 3.58
N LEU A 14 1.20 20.37 2.65
CA LEU A 14 1.34 19.45 1.52
C LEU A 14 1.59 18.01 1.97
N ILE A 15 2.49 17.79 2.94
CA ILE A 15 2.76 16.45 3.50
C ILE A 15 1.51 15.88 4.16
N GLY A 16 0.83 16.66 5.01
CA GLY A 16 -0.36 16.20 5.72
C GLY A 16 -1.50 15.82 4.77
N TRP A 17 -1.78 16.67 3.77
CA TRP A 17 -2.77 16.35 2.74
C TRP A 17 -2.34 15.17 1.86
N GLY A 18 -1.04 15.04 1.56
CA GLY A 18 -0.50 13.89 0.84
C GLY A 18 -0.81 12.56 1.54
N PHE A 19 -0.62 12.48 2.86
CA PHE A 19 -0.99 11.31 3.65
C PHE A 19 -2.50 11.07 3.71
N ILE A 20 -3.31 12.14 3.77
CA ILE A 20 -4.78 12.01 3.76
C ILE A 20 -5.25 11.44 2.43
N VAL A 21 -4.82 12.00 1.30
CA VAL A 21 -5.17 11.50 -0.03
C VAL A 21 -4.69 10.07 -0.21
N PHE A 22 -3.47 9.77 0.23
CA PHE A 22 -2.92 8.42 0.21
C PHE A 22 -3.78 7.44 1.01
N ALA A 23 -4.17 7.79 2.23
CA ALA A 23 -5.04 6.96 3.06
C ALA A 23 -6.41 6.73 2.41
N VAL A 24 -7.01 7.74 1.80
CA VAL A 24 -8.27 7.60 1.05
C VAL A 24 -8.11 6.61 -0.10
N LEU A 25 -7.03 6.71 -0.88
CA LEU A 25 -6.74 5.75 -1.96
C LEU A 25 -6.53 4.33 -1.41
N MET A 26 -5.87 4.17 -0.26
CA MET A 26 -5.73 2.86 0.39
C MET A 26 -7.08 2.30 0.85
N ILE A 27 -7.98 3.12 1.39
CA ILE A 27 -9.33 2.70 1.77
C ILE A 27 -10.09 2.22 0.53
N LEU A 28 -10.09 3.01 -0.55
CA LEU A 28 -10.73 2.62 -1.81
C LEU A 28 -10.14 1.32 -2.37
N GLY A 29 -8.81 1.18 -2.32
CA GLY A 29 -8.11 -0.05 -2.69
C GLY A 29 -8.54 -1.25 -1.85
N GLY A 30 -8.57 -1.10 -0.53
CA GLY A 30 -9.02 -2.15 0.41
C GLY A 30 -10.49 -2.53 0.19
N LEU A 31 -11.37 -1.56 -0.01
CA LEU A 31 -12.78 -1.82 -0.34
C LEU A 31 -12.93 -2.57 -1.67
N SER A 32 -12.17 -2.17 -2.70
CA SER A 32 -12.15 -2.90 -3.98
C SER A 32 -11.65 -4.33 -3.81
N GLY A 33 -10.66 -4.54 -2.93
CA GLY A 33 -10.14 -5.86 -2.60
C GLY A 33 -11.17 -6.73 -1.88
N LEU A 34 -11.96 -6.15 -0.98
CA LEU A 34 -13.07 -6.84 -0.33
C LEU A 34 -14.15 -7.26 -1.34
N ILE A 35 -14.53 -6.35 -2.25
CA ILE A 35 -15.49 -6.66 -3.32
C ILE A 35 -14.93 -7.80 -4.20
N GLN A 36 -13.68 -7.71 -4.63
CA GLN A 36 -13.03 -8.75 -5.43
C GLN A 36 -12.95 -10.09 -4.70
N SER A 37 -12.67 -10.10 -3.38
CA SER A 37 -12.63 -11.33 -2.60
C SER A 37 -13.98 -12.07 -2.61
N SER A 38 -15.09 -11.33 -2.59
CA SER A 38 -16.43 -11.92 -2.68
C SER A 38 -16.73 -12.51 -4.06
N LEU A 39 -16.25 -11.87 -5.14
CA LEU A 39 -16.37 -12.37 -6.50
C LEU A 39 -15.52 -13.64 -6.68
N ILE A 40 -14.28 -13.61 -6.19
CA ILE A 40 -13.36 -14.75 -6.22
C ILE A 40 -13.99 -15.94 -5.50
N GLN A 41 -14.51 -15.76 -4.27
CA GLN A 41 -15.18 -16.85 -3.54
C GLN A 41 -16.38 -17.42 -4.33
N LYS A 42 -17.18 -16.59 -5.00
CA LYS A 42 -18.27 -17.06 -5.86
C LYS A 42 -17.74 -17.89 -7.03
N PHE A 43 -16.69 -17.46 -7.70
CA PHE A 43 -16.04 -18.23 -8.76
C PHE A 43 -15.50 -19.58 -8.26
N PHE A 44 -14.81 -19.59 -7.12
CA PHE A 44 -14.28 -20.82 -6.52
C PHE A 44 -15.39 -21.81 -6.13
N ASN A 45 -16.48 -21.30 -5.54
CA ASN A 45 -17.64 -22.12 -5.17
C ASN A 45 -18.40 -22.66 -6.39
N GLN A 46 -18.49 -21.86 -7.46
CA GLN A 46 -19.21 -22.24 -8.68
C GLN A 46 -18.41 -23.18 -9.58
N ALA A 47 -17.08 -23.13 -9.50
CA ALA A 47 -16.18 -24.00 -10.26
C ALA A 47 -15.86 -25.35 -9.57
N ASN A 48 -16.55 -25.72 -8.48
CA ASN A 48 -16.32 -26.97 -7.73
C ASN A 48 -14.84 -27.22 -7.39
N PHE A 49 -14.13 -26.18 -6.92
CA PHE A 49 -12.70 -26.29 -6.56
C PHE A 49 -12.40 -27.32 -5.45
N ASN A 50 -13.42 -27.79 -4.73
CA ASN A 50 -13.30 -28.90 -3.78
C ASN A 50 -12.84 -30.21 -4.43
N ASN A 51 -12.94 -30.33 -5.76
CA ASN A 51 -12.47 -31.48 -6.54
C ASN A 51 -11.22 -31.19 -7.38
N MET A 52 -10.56 -30.04 -7.21
CA MET A 52 -9.31 -29.79 -7.93
C MET A 52 -8.19 -30.64 -7.34
N GLU A 53 -7.39 -31.22 -8.25
CA GLU A 53 -6.20 -31.99 -7.89
C GLU A 53 -5.36 -31.23 -6.85
N PRO A 54 -4.78 -31.94 -5.86
CA PRO A 54 -3.87 -31.33 -4.92
C PRO A 54 -2.81 -30.54 -5.69
N MET A 55 -2.58 -29.29 -5.25
CA MET A 55 -1.60 -28.41 -5.88
C MET A 55 -0.30 -29.19 -6.12
N PRO A 56 0.26 -29.18 -7.34
CA PRO A 56 1.45 -29.94 -7.63
C PRO A 56 2.57 -29.59 -6.64
N ASP A 57 3.15 -30.61 -6.00
CA ASP A 57 4.16 -30.46 -4.93
C ASP A 57 5.37 -29.59 -5.33
N LYS A 58 5.59 -29.45 -6.65
CA LYS A 58 6.68 -28.67 -7.25
C LYS A 58 6.28 -27.23 -7.66
N MET A 59 5.24 -26.64 -7.06
CA MET A 59 4.97 -25.22 -7.31
C MET A 59 6.11 -24.31 -6.80
N PRO A 60 6.56 -23.34 -7.61
CA PRO A 60 7.53 -22.34 -7.16
C PRO A 60 7.05 -21.61 -5.90
N VAL A 61 7.98 -21.30 -4.98
CA VAL A 61 7.66 -20.67 -3.68
C VAL A 61 6.87 -19.36 -3.86
N LEU A 62 7.23 -18.55 -4.85
CA LEU A 62 6.52 -17.32 -5.23
C LEU A 62 5.04 -17.56 -5.56
N PHE A 63 4.75 -18.63 -6.29
CA PHE A 63 3.38 -18.97 -6.68
C PHE A 63 2.55 -19.38 -5.46
N ARG A 64 3.14 -20.13 -4.52
CA ARG A 64 2.49 -20.48 -3.24
C ARG A 64 2.17 -19.26 -2.41
N ILE A 65 3.09 -18.30 -2.32
CA ILE A 65 2.86 -17.04 -1.58
C ILE A 65 1.71 -16.26 -2.23
N MET A 66 1.69 -16.14 -3.56
CA MET A 66 0.62 -15.43 -4.27
C MET A 66 -0.74 -16.09 -4.07
N LEU A 67 -0.82 -17.42 -4.17
CA LEU A 67 -2.03 -18.20 -3.88
C LEU A 67 -2.50 -18.03 -2.44
N PHE A 68 -1.56 -18.06 -1.48
CA PHE A 68 -1.87 -17.80 -0.08
C PHE A 68 -2.47 -16.41 0.13
N MET A 69 -1.91 -15.39 -0.52
CA MET A 69 -2.43 -14.02 -0.49
C MET A 69 -3.81 -13.91 -1.14
N MET A 70 -4.07 -14.63 -2.25
CA MET A 70 -5.38 -14.67 -2.89
C MET A 70 -6.43 -15.37 -2.03
N MET A 71 -6.11 -16.51 -1.41
CA MET A 71 -7.00 -17.22 -0.49
C MET A 71 -7.38 -16.35 0.72
N HIS A 72 -6.41 -15.61 1.25
CA HIS A 72 -6.62 -14.74 2.41
C HIS A 72 -6.86 -13.27 2.02
N MET A 73 -7.30 -13.02 0.78
CA MET A 73 -7.47 -11.67 0.26
C MET A 73 -8.43 -10.82 1.09
N MET A 74 -9.48 -11.43 1.64
CA MET A 74 -10.43 -10.75 2.53
C MET A 74 -9.75 -10.24 3.81
N PHE A 75 -8.89 -11.07 4.41
CA PHE A 75 -8.12 -10.70 5.59
C PHE A 75 -7.14 -9.57 5.28
N PHE A 76 -6.34 -9.69 4.22
CA PHE A 76 -5.38 -8.66 3.82
C PHE A 76 -6.05 -7.34 3.42
N SER A 77 -7.20 -7.40 2.74
CA SER A 77 -7.96 -6.21 2.35
C SER A 77 -8.57 -5.52 3.57
N SER A 78 -9.08 -6.28 4.54
CA SER A 78 -9.57 -5.73 5.82
C SER A 78 -8.44 -5.05 6.60
N LEU A 79 -7.29 -5.70 6.69
CA LEU A 79 -6.10 -5.15 7.33
C LEU A 79 -5.65 -3.84 6.64
N LEU A 80 -5.69 -3.79 5.31
CA LEU A 80 -5.38 -2.58 4.54
C LEU A 80 -6.30 -1.41 4.90
N VAL A 81 -7.60 -1.65 5.03
CA VAL A 81 -8.58 -0.61 5.44
C VAL A 81 -8.29 -0.12 6.86
N VAL A 82 -7.98 -1.01 7.80
CA VAL A 82 -7.64 -0.64 9.18
C VAL A 82 -6.38 0.21 9.22
N ILE A 83 -5.33 -0.21 8.52
CA ILE A 83 -4.08 0.55 8.40
C ILE A 83 -4.35 1.93 7.78
N ALA A 84 -5.15 1.98 6.71
CA ALA A 84 -5.47 3.21 6.03
C ALA A 84 -6.25 4.18 6.93
N ALA A 85 -7.20 3.69 7.73
CA ALA A 85 -7.91 4.51 8.72
C ALA A 85 -6.94 5.08 9.76
N PHE A 86 -5.97 4.30 10.23
CA PHE A 86 -4.94 4.78 11.14
C PHE A 86 -4.04 5.85 10.49
N VAL A 87 -3.63 5.66 9.23
CA VAL A 87 -2.85 6.66 8.47
C VAL A 87 -3.66 7.95 8.26
N LEU A 88 -4.97 7.84 8.01
CA LEU A 88 -5.85 8.99 7.87
C LEU A 88 -5.92 9.79 9.18
N ILE A 89 -6.15 9.12 10.30
CA ILE A 89 -6.21 9.72 11.63
C ILE A 89 -4.88 10.43 11.94
N THR A 90 -3.76 9.74 11.75
CA THR A 90 -2.42 10.33 11.97
C THR A 90 -2.14 11.51 11.06
N GLY A 91 -2.55 11.48 9.78
CA GLY A 91 -2.48 12.62 8.86
C GLY A 91 -3.25 13.84 9.35
N ILE A 92 -4.48 13.64 9.86
CA ILE A 92 -5.30 14.73 10.44
C ILE A 92 -4.64 15.30 11.71
N PHE A 93 -4.16 14.45 12.62
CA PHE A 93 -3.49 14.89 13.84
C PHE A 93 -2.12 15.54 13.56
N PHE A 94 -1.45 15.15 12.49
CA PHE A 94 -0.23 15.79 12.01
C PHE A 94 -0.48 17.23 11.56
N LEU A 95 -1.58 17.48 10.82
CA LEU A 95 -2.01 18.85 10.48
C LEU A 95 -2.39 19.69 11.71
N ARG A 96 -2.72 19.04 12.83
CA ARG A 96 -2.94 19.66 14.14
C ARG A 96 -1.66 19.78 14.99
N LEU A 97 -0.49 19.56 14.39
CA LEU A 97 0.84 19.69 15.02
C LEU A 97 1.03 18.79 16.26
N LYS A 98 0.38 17.63 16.32
CA LYS A 98 0.63 16.67 17.41
C LYS A 98 1.95 15.93 17.20
N SER A 99 2.82 15.95 18.20
CA SER A 99 4.15 15.33 18.17
C SER A 99 4.12 13.82 17.92
N TRP A 100 3.19 13.09 18.54
CA TRP A 100 3.04 11.65 18.36
C TRP A 100 2.67 11.26 16.91
N ALA A 101 1.88 12.11 16.23
CA ALA A 101 1.43 11.84 14.87
C ALA A 101 2.58 11.86 13.86
N ARG A 102 3.58 12.72 14.09
CA ARG A 102 4.80 12.77 13.27
C ARG A 102 5.58 11.47 13.37
N THR A 103 5.83 10.98 14.58
CA THR A 103 6.58 9.73 14.79
C THR A 103 5.85 8.56 14.13
N SER A 104 4.52 8.48 14.28
CA SER A 104 3.71 7.48 13.61
C SER A 104 3.87 7.55 12.09
N LEU A 105 3.70 8.72 11.48
CA LEU A 105 3.85 8.89 10.02
C LEU A 105 5.26 8.54 9.53
N GLU A 106 6.29 8.84 10.30
CA GLU A 106 7.67 8.45 9.97
C GLU A 106 7.82 6.93 9.97
N ILE A 107 7.36 6.24 11.02
CA ILE A 107 7.39 4.77 11.10
C ILE A 107 6.62 4.15 9.93
N PHE A 108 5.41 4.64 9.66
CA PHE A 108 4.60 4.17 8.53
C PHE A 108 5.28 4.38 7.19
N SER A 109 6.02 5.48 7.03
CA SER A 109 6.73 5.76 5.80
C SER A 109 7.88 4.79 5.54
N TRP A 110 8.66 4.49 6.59
CA TRP A 110 9.71 3.47 6.50
C TRP A 110 9.15 2.08 6.22
N ALA A 111 8.10 1.69 6.94
CA ALA A 111 7.43 0.42 6.73
C ALA A 111 6.87 0.30 5.30
N ALA A 112 6.21 1.35 4.80
CA ALA A 112 5.69 1.40 3.44
C ALA A 112 6.80 1.27 2.40
N MET A 113 7.95 1.92 2.61
CA MET A 113 9.10 1.81 1.72
C MET A 113 9.67 0.38 1.68
N VAL A 114 9.85 -0.26 2.83
CA VAL A 114 10.32 -1.65 2.91
C VAL A 114 9.34 -2.60 2.21
N ILE A 115 8.03 -2.45 2.46
CA ILE A 115 6.98 -3.27 1.83
C ILE A 115 6.99 -3.05 0.31
N ALA A 116 7.16 -1.81 -0.15
CA ALA A 116 7.23 -1.49 -1.57
C ALA A 116 8.45 -2.15 -2.24
N CYS A 117 9.62 -2.13 -1.58
CA CYS A 117 10.82 -2.83 -2.06
C CYS A 117 10.59 -4.34 -2.14
N ILE A 118 10.04 -4.97 -1.09
CA ILE A 118 9.76 -6.41 -1.08
C ILE A 118 8.78 -6.77 -2.20
N LYS A 119 7.68 -6.01 -2.34
CA LYS A 119 6.72 -6.20 -3.43
C LYS A 119 7.39 -6.06 -4.80
N GLY A 120 8.23 -5.06 -4.99
CA GLY A 120 8.98 -4.86 -6.23
C GLY A 120 9.87 -6.06 -6.57
N ILE A 121 10.62 -6.58 -5.60
CA ILE A 121 11.49 -7.76 -5.79
C ILE A 121 10.67 -9.00 -6.13
N LEU A 122 9.62 -9.29 -5.36
CA LEU A 122 8.75 -10.45 -5.59
C LEU A 122 8.09 -10.38 -6.97
N PHE A 123 7.64 -9.19 -7.36
CA PHE A 123 7.01 -8.97 -8.65
C PHE A 123 7.98 -9.15 -9.80
N MET A 124 9.18 -8.55 -9.74
CA MET A 124 10.21 -8.76 -10.77
C MET A 124 10.62 -10.23 -10.86
N SER A 125 10.75 -10.92 -9.73
CA SER A 125 11.08 -12.35 -9.71
C SER A 125 10.00 -13.21 -10.36
N PHE A 126 8.72 -12.87 -10.15
CA PHE A 126 7.59 -13.52 -10.83
C PHE A 126 7.68 -13.32 -12.35
N TRP A 127 7.93 -12.10 -12.82
CA TRP A 127 8.02 -11.81 -14.25
C TRP A 127 9.16 -12.50 -14.95
N ILE A 128 10.35 -12.52 -14.34
CA ILE A 128 11.53 -13.21 -14.90
C ILE A 128 11.25 -14.72 -15.03
N SER A 129 10.37 -15.26 -14.18
CA SER A 129 10.05 -16.69 -14.12
C SER A 129 8.76 -17.08 -14.87
N ALA A 130 8.03 -16.12 -15.43
CA ALA A 130 6.74 -16.37 -16.07
C ALA A 130 6.92 -17.02 -17.46
N PRO A 131 6.29 -18.18 -17.76
CA PRO A 131 6.40 -18.82 -19.07
C PRO A 131 5.64 -18.03 -20.16
N GLN A 132 6.36 -17.68 -21.23
CA GLN A 132 5.93 -17.19 -22.55
C GLN A 132 4.89 -16.04 -22.64
N GLN A 133 5.31 -14.99 -23.36
CA GLN A 133 4.59 -13.75 -23.69
C GLN A 133 3.24 -13.94 -24.41
N ASP A 134 2.99 -15.12 -24.98
CA ASP A 134 1.86 -15.35 -25.89
C ASP A 134 0.58 -15.83 -25.19
N SER A 135 0.60 -16.03 -23.86
CA SER A 135 -0.61 -16.42 -23.15
C SER A 135 -1.53 -15.20 -22.88
N PRO A 136 -2.86 -15.33 -23.00
CA PRO A 136 -3.81 -14.29 -22.60
C PRO A 136 -3.63 -13.83 -21.15
N ALA A 137 -3.11 -14.72 -20.29
CA ALA A 137 -2.75 -14.41 -18.92
C ALA A 137 -1.64 -13.34 -18.84
N PHE A 138 -0.66 -13.33 -19.74
CA PHE A 138 0.40 -12.32 -19.79
C PHE A 138 -0.16 -10.90 -20.01
N VAL A 139 -1.12 -10.76 -20.92
CA VAL A 139 -1.82 -9.49 -21.20
C VAL A 139 -2.66 -9.05 -20.00
N SER A 140 -3.37 -9.96 -19.34
CA SER A 140 -4.09 -9.64 -18.08
C SER A 140 -3.13 -9.26 -16.94
N PHE A 141 -1.93 -9.83 -16.89
CA PHE A 141 -0.90 -9.49 -15.91
C PHE A 141 -0.20 -8.14 -16.18
N SER A 142 -0.22 -7.61 -17.41
CA SER A 142 0.28 -6.27 -17.72
C SER A 142 -0.45 -5.15 -16.96
N GLY A 143 -1.74 -5.35 -16.63
CA GLY A 143 -2.50 -4.46 -15.74
C GLY A 143 -1.94 -4.42 -14.31
N VAL A 144 -1.28 -5.51 -13.87
CA VAL A 144 -0.58 -5.56 -12.59
C VAL A 144 0.72 -4.75 -12.64
N PHE A 145 1.33 -4.54 -13.81
CA PHE A 145 2.49 -3.66 -14.01
C PHE A 145 2.12 -2.20 -13.73
N VAL A 146 0.98 -1.77 -14.26
CA VAL A 146 0.38 -0.46 -13.96
C VAL A 146 0.09 -0.36 -12.45
N GLY A 147 -0.47 -1.42 -11.85
CA GLY A 147 -0.69 -1.50 -10.41
C GLY A 147 0.60 -1.39 -9.58
N LEU A 148 1.71 -1.98 -10.02
CA LEU A 148 3.01 -1.88 -9.35
C LEU A 148 3.56 -0.45 -9.44
N PHE A 149 3.56 0.16 -10.63
CA PHE A 149 4.00 1.55 -10.80
C PHE A 149 3.17 2.51 -9.97
N ILE A 150 1.86 2.33 -9.95
CA ILE A 150 0.96 3.09 -9.07
C ILE A 150 1.35 2.85 -7.61
N THR A 151 1.58 1.61 -7.19
CA THR A 151 1.98 1.29 -5.80
C THR A 151 3.32 1.92 -5.42
N LEU A 152 4.31 1.89 -6.31
CA LEU A 152 5.65 2.47 -6.10
C LEU A 152 5.62 4.01 -6.10
N ALA A 153 4.90 4.62 -7.05
CA ALA A 153 4.69 6.06 -7.11
C ALA A 153 3.96 6.58 -5.87
N ILE A 154 2.97 5.82 -5.40
CA ILE A 154 2.26 6.10 -4.17
C ILE A 154 3.16 5.92 -2.94
N ALA A 155 4.05 4.91 -2.91
CA ALA A 155 5.01 4.69 -1.82
C ALA A 155 6.14 5.73 -1.76
N ALA A 156 6.41 6.45 -2.86
CA ALA A 156 7.36 7.56 -2.87
C ALA A 156 6.88 8.76 -2.04
N ILE A 157 5.56 8.94 -1.86
CA ILE A 157 4.97 10.01 -1.03
C ILE A 157 5.39 9.83 0.45
N PRO A 158 5.19 8.66 1.09
CA PRO A 158 5.74 8.40 2.42
C PRO A 158 7.27 8.52 2.48
N GLY A 159 8.00 8.00 1.50
CA GLY A 159 9.48 8.05 1.49
C GLY A 159 10.03 9.49 1.51
N THR A 160 9.51 10.33 0.61
CA THR A 160 9.85 11.77 0.57
C THR A 160 9.36 12.52 1.80
N ALA A 161 8.19 12.16 2.33
CA ALA A 161 7.68 12.71 3.57
C ALA A 161 8.56 12.35 4.77
N ALA A 162 9.05 11.11 4.91
CA ALA A 162 9.94 10.72 6.00
C ALA A 162 11.23 11.56 6.04
N VAL A 163 11.83 11.80 4.87
CA VAL A 163 13.02 12.65 4.75
C VAL A 163 12.68 14.09 5.12
N ALA A 164 11.56 14.63 4.63
CA ALA A 164 11.10 15.98 4.95
C ALA A 164 10.75 16.15 6.45
N LEU A 165 10.18 15.13 7.08
CA LEU A 165 9.85 15.09 8.50
C LEU A 165 11.09 15.12 9.40
N ARG A 166 12.27 14.76 8.91
CA ARG A 166 13.54 14.86 9.66
C ARG A 166 14.21 16.23 9.62
N LEU A 167 13.77 17.13 8.74
CA LEU A 167 14.35 18.47 8.64
C LEU A 167 14.20 19.22 9.98
N LYS A 168 15.29 19.84 10.47
CA LYS A 168 15.30 20.61 11.73
C LYS A 168 14.15 21.64 11.80
N LYS A 169 13.91 22.33 10.70
CA LYS A 169 12.84 23.31 10.55
C LYS A 169 11.44 22.73 10.76
N VAL A 170 11.23 21.45 10.41
CA VAL A 170 9.96 20.75 10.70
C VAL A 170 9.94 20.30 12.15
N LYS A 171 11.08 19.88 12.72
CA LYS A 171 11.18 19.44 14.12
C LYS A 171 10.83 20.55 15.12
N GLU A 172 11.27 21.76 14.85
CA GLU A 172 11.05 22.94 15.71
C GLU A 172 9.58 23.36 15.80
N LEU A 173 8.71 22.94 14.87
CA LEU A 173 7.28 23.29 14.85
C LEU A 173 6.41 22.42 15.77
N PHE A 174 6.95 21.35 16.33
CA PHE A 174 6.23 20.38 17.18
C PHE A 174 6.70 20.43 18.65
N HIS A 175 7.53 21.41 19.01
CA HIS A 175 8.00 21.67 20.37
C HIS A 175 7.21 22.78 21.03
#